data_AF-A0AA43BBY0-F1
#
_entry.id   AF-A0AA43BBY0-F1
#
_cell.length_a   1.000
_cell.length_b   1.000
_cell.length_c   1.000
_cell.angle_alpha   90.00
_cell.angle_beta   90.00
_cell.angle_gamma   90.00
#
_symmetry.space_group_name_H-M   'P 1'
#
loop_
_entity.id
_entity.type
_entity.pdbx_description
1 polymer ?
#
loop_
_entity_poly.entity_id
_entity_poly.type
_entity_poly.pdbx_seq_one_letter_code
_entity_poly.pdbx_strand_id
1 'polypeptide(L)'
;MTSADMLRTSANLVRNRAGERREADPLAQLLVQLIARIGEPATVERAVSRPWASALFEGRRHVILLRVAGGSLRARREALASELQEAEWTLPGHFVADMVIDDLRGDAEGEWIELSALTIRDW
;
A
#
# COMPACT_ATOMS: atom_id res chain seq x y z
N MET A 1 -1.42 -60.12 25.75
CA MET A 1 -0.56 -58.93 25.81
C MET A 1 -0.47 -58.37 24.40
N THR A 2 -0.68 -57.06 24.30
CA THR A 2 -1.30 -56.35 23.18
C THR A 2 -0.38 -56.16 21.98
N SER A 3 -0.88 -56.51 20.79
CA SER A 3 -0.36 -56.06 19.49
C SER A 3 -0.64 -54.57 19.35
N ALA A 4 0.41 -53.77 19.21
CA ALA A 4 0.29 -52.32 19.04
C ALA A 4 0.12 -51.99 17.55
N ASP A 5 -1.01 -51.36 17.27
CA ASP A 5 -1.47 -50.86 15.99
C ASP A 5 -0.46 -49.98 15.24
N MET A 6 -0.49 -50.16 13.93
CA MET A 6 0.09 -49.26 12.95
C MET A 6 -0.76 -48.00 12.85
N LEU A 7 -0.25 -46.84 13.31
CA LEU A 7 -0.73 -45.53 12.88
C LEU A 7 0.47 -44.66 12.51
N ARG A 8 0.80 -44.68 11.21
CA ARG A 8 1.81 -43.84 10.60
C ARG A 8 1.20 -42.44 10.35
N THR A 9 1.16 -41.62 11.39
CA THR A 9 0.79 -40.20 11.22
C THR A 9 1.97 -39.45 10.62
N SER A 10 1.86 -39.16 9.34
CA SER A 10 2.70 -38.22 8.60
C SER A 10 2.55 -36.82 9.19
N ALA A 11 3.35 -36.49 10.20
CA ALA A 11 3.52 -35.11 10.63
C ALA A 11 4.25 -34.37 9.50
N ASN A 12 3.47 -33.66 8.67
CA ASN A 12 3.94 -32.69 7.71
C ASN A 12 4.74 -31.61 8.44
N LEU A 13 6.05 -31.85 8.58
CA LEU A 13 7.02 -30.82 8.87
C LEU A 13 7.12 -29.96 7.61
N VAL A 14 6.17 -29.02 7.45
CA VAL A 14 6.30 -27.95 6.46
C VAL A 14 7.55 -27.17 6.86
N ARG A 15 8.66 -27.53 6.20
CA ARG A 15 9.90 -26.78 6.22
C ARG A 15 9.53 -25.34 5.92
N ASN A 16 9.67 -24.50 6.94
CA ASN A 16 9.66 -23.05 6.82
C ASN A 16 10.61 -22.67 5.67
N ARG A 17 10.04 -22.34 4.50
CA ARG A 17 10.79 -21.81 3.35
C ARG A 17 11.25 -20.40 3.74
N ALA A 18 12.32 -20.35 4.52
CA ALA A 18 13.12 -19.16 4.76
C ALA A 18 13.93 -18.81 3.50
N GLY A 19 13.27 -18.62 2.36
CA GLY A 19 13.92 -18.44 1.06
C GLY A 19 13.07 -17.76 -0.03
N GLU A 20 11.76 -17.62 0.15
CA GLU A 20 10.99 -16.64 -0.62
C GLU A 20 11.22 -15.31 0.09
N ARG A 21 12.04 -14.41 -0.50
CA ARG A 21 12.07 -13.00 -0.08
C ARG A 21 10.61 -12.60 0.17
N ARG A 22 10.23 -12.26 1.40
CA ARG A 22 8.92 -11.66 1.66
C ARG A 22 8.80 -10.54 0.65
N GLU A 23 7.90 -10.69 -0.32
CA GLU A 23 7.67 -9.71 -1.36
C GLU A 23 7.48 -8.37 -0.65
N ALA A 24 8.29 -7.38 -1.00
CA ALA A 24 8.32 -6.16 -0.24
C ALA A 24 6.95 -5.49 -0.36
N ASP A 25 6.31 -5.19 0.77
CA ASP A 25 4.92 -4.73 0.78
C ASP A 25 4.80 -3.38 0.03
N PRO A 26 4.14 -3.35 -1.15
CA PRO A 26 4.08 -2.15 -1.96
C PRO A 26 3.31 -1.03 -1.25
N LEU A 27 2.35 -1.36 -0.36
CA LEU A 27 1.63 -0.32 0.39
C LEU A 27 2.56 0.40 1.37
N ALA A 28 3.36 -0.34 2.12
CA ALA A 28 4.26 0.25 3.11
C ALA A 28 5.27 1.21 2.45
N GLN A 29 5.85 0.81 1.32
CA GLN A 29 6.83 1.63 0.59
C GLN A 29 6.19 2.84 -0.07
N LEU A 30 4.97 2.69 -0.58
CA LEU A 30 4.18 3.78 -1.13
C LEU A 30 3.90 4.82 -0.06
N LEU A 31 3.47 4.41 1.14
CA LEU A 31 3.17 5.32 2.25
C LEU A 31 4.40 6.09 2.70
N VAL A 32 5.56 5.44 2.85
CA VAL A 32 6.82 6.12 3.23
C VAL A 32 7.15 7.22 2.22
N GLN A 33 7.09 6.90 0.93
CA GLN A 33 7.40 7.85 -0.14
C GLN A 33 6.36 8.97 -0.24
N LEU A 34 5.08 8.67 -0.03
CA LEU A 34 3.97 9.63 -0.08
C LEU A 34 4.04 10.63 1.08
N ILE A 35 4.30 10.17 2.30
CA ILE A 35 4.41 11.04 3.49
C ILE A 35 5.60 11.99 3.33
N ALA A 36 6.75 11.48 2.87
CA ALA A 36 7.95 12.30 2.65
C ALA A 36 7.72 13.44 1.66
N ARG A 37 6.81 13.23 0.69
CA ARG A 37 6.46 14.19 -0.36
C ARG A 37 5.45 15.25 0.10
N ILE A 38 4.42 14.83 0.84
CA ILE A 38 3.40 15.73 1.38
C ILE A 38 3.97 16.72 2.41
N GLY A 39 5.02 16.30 3.12
CA GLY A 39 5.69 17.10 4.14
C GLY A 39 4.91 17.15 5.46
N GLU A 40 5.64 17.41 6.54
CA GLU A 40 5.11 17.38 7.90
C GLU A 40 4.26 18.61 8.27
N PRO A 41 3.23 18.45 9.13
CA PRO A 41 2.80 17.18 9.73
C PRO A 41 1.72 16.47 8.90
N ALA A 42 1.98 15.21 8.53
CA ALA A 42 1.05 14.34 7.82
C ALA A 42 0.97 12.96 8.51
N THR A 43 -0.24 12.52 8.87
CA THR A 43 -0.49 11.24 9.54
C THR A 43 -1.39 10.34 8.71
N VAL A 44 -1.10 9.03 8.70
CA VAL A 44 -1.95 8.03 8.05
C VAL A 44 -3.09 7.66 9.00
N GLU A 45 -4.32 8.06 8.65
CA GLU A 45 -5.51 7.69 9.42
C GLU A 45 -6.02 6.31 9.02
N ARG A 46 -5.93 5.98 7.72
CA ARG A 46 -6.35 4.70 7.18
C ARG A 46 -5.56 4.36 5.93
N ALA A 47 -5.17 3.10 5.78
CA ALA A 47 -4.61 2.58 4.54
C ALA A 47 -5.10 1.15 4.32
N VAL A 48 -5.70 0.88 3.17
CA VAL A 48 -6.25 -0.44 2.82
C VAL A 48 -5.71 -0.85 1.47
N SER A 49 -5.18 -2.08 1.39
CA SER A 49 -4.72 -2.68 0.13
C SER A 49 -5.52 -3.93 -0.20
N ARG A 50 -6.04 -4.02 -1.43
CA ARG A 50 -6.77 -5.18 -1.93
C ARG A 50 -6.09 -5.74 -3.18
N PRO A 51 -6.04 -7.07 -3.35
CA PRO A 51 -5.61 -7.67 -4.62
C PRO A 51 -6.42 -7.12 -5.79
N TRP A 52 -5.76 -6.90 -6.91
CA TRP A 52 -6.38 -6.48 -8.16
C TRP A 52 -5.75 -7.25 -9.32
N ALA A 53 -6.56 -7.58 -10.32
CA ALA A 53 -6.09 -8.18 -11.56
C ALA A 53 -6.95 -7.69 -12.73
N SER A 54 -6.33 -7.67 -13.90
CA SER A 54 -6.94 -7.46 -15.20
C SER A 54 -6.58 -8.63 -16.13
N ALA A 55 -6.88 -8.53 -17.42
CA ALA A 55 -6.56 -9.58 -18.38
C ALA A 55 -5.05 -9.83 -18.54
N LEU A 56 -4.22 -8.79 -18.39
CA LEU A 56 -2.77 -8.85 -18.66
C LEU A 56 -1.90 -8.52 -17.45
N PHE A 57 -2.50 -7.95 -16.40
CA PHE A 57 -1.76 -7.41 -15.27
C PHE A 57 -2.36 -7.86 -13.95
N GLU A 58 -1.49 -8.11 -12.98
CA GLU A 58 -1.84 -8.36 -11.59
C GLU A 58 -1.20 -7.30 -10.70
N GLY A 59 -1.80 -7.05 -9.54
CA GLY A 59 -1.32 -6.01 -8.67
C GLY A 59 -2.19 -5.83 -7.43
N ARG A 60 -2.23 -4.59 -6.96
CA ARG A 60 -3.00 -4.17 -5.78
C ARG A 60 -3.61 -2.80 -6.00
N ARG A 61 -4.83 -2.62 -5.49
CA ARG A 61 -5.49 -1.32 -5.39
C ARG A 61 -5.45 -0.87 -3.94
N HIS A 62 -4.96 0.35 -3.72
CA HIS A 62 -4.79 0.97 -2.41
C HIS A 62 -5.76 2.13 -2.27
N VAL A 63 -6.34 2.28 -1.07
CA VAL A 63 -7.09 3.47 -0.67
C VAL A 63 -6.44 3.99 0.61
N ILE A 64 -6.01 5.25 0.59
CA ILE A 64 -5.20 5.87 1.63
C ILE A 64 -5.90 7.14 2.08
N LEU A 65 -6.12 7.28 3.38
CA LEU A 65 -6.62 8.48 4.02
C LEU A 65 -5.52 9.06 4.90
N LEU A 66 -5.13 10.28 4.55
CA LEU A 66 -4.14 11.06 5.29
C LEU A 66 -4.83 12.21 5.99
N ARG A 67 -4.39 12.52 7.20
CA ARG A 67 -4.67 13.78 7.88
C ARG A 67 -3.43 14.66 7.79
N VAL A 68 -3.59 15.86 7.30
CA VAL A 68 -2.53 16.86 7.16
C VAL A 68 -2.88 18.06 8.02
N ALA A 69 -1.86 18.80 8.48
CA ALA A 69 -2.10 20.08 9.15
C ALA A 69 -1.48 21.24 8.38
N GLY A 70 -2.15 22.39 8.48
CA GLY A 70 -1.66 23.68 8.03
C GLY A 70 -1.79 23.92 6.53
N GLY A 71 -1.82 25.20 6.16
CA GLY A 71 -1.94 25.64 4.77
C GLY A 71 -3.39 25.67 4.26
N SER A 72 -3.54 25.86 2.96
CA SER A 72 -4.83 25.83 2.28
C SER A 72 -4.99 24.50 1.55
N LEU A 73 -6.04 23.75 1.86
CA LEU A 73 -6.41 22.51 1.17
C LEU A 73 -6.39 22.61 -0.36
N ARG A 74 -6.83 23.76 -0.91
CA ARG A 74 -6.87 23.99 -2.36
C ARG A 74 -5.47 24.12 -2.96
N ALA A 75 -4.62 24.96 -2.35
CA ALA A 75 -3.24 25.10 -2.80
C ALA A 75 -2.48 23.77 -2.67
N ARG A 76 -2.77 23.01 -1.60
CA ARG A 76 -2.20 21.70 -1.36
C ARG A 76 -2.65 20.68 -2.39
N ARG A 77 -3.92 20.71 -2.81
CA ARG A 77 -4.43 19.87 -3.90
C ARG A 77 -3.65 20.08 -5.19
N GLU A 78 -3.52 21.33 -5.62
CA GLU A 78 -2.89 21.66 -6.90
C GLU A 78 -1.40 21.27 -6.89
N ALA A 79 -0.69 21.60 -5.81
CA ALA A 79 0.71 21.21 -5.63
C ALA A 79 0.89 19.69 -5.58
N LEU A 80 0.08 18.99 -4.77
CA LEU A 80 0.17 17.54 -4.63
C LEU A 80 -0.22 16.84 -5.93
N ALA A 81 -1.28 17.26 -6.63
CA ALA A 81 -1.67 16.65 -7.90
C ALA A 81 -0.56 16.78 -8.96
N SER A 82 0.10 17.93 -9.04
CA SER A 82 1.25 18.11 -9.94
C SER A 82 2.43 17.22 -9.52
N GLU A 83 2.72 17.17 -8.23
CA GLU A 83 3.85 16.41 -7.68
C GLU A 83 3.67 14.90 -7.83
N LEU A 84 2.46 14.37 -7.60
CA LEU A 84 2.15 12.94 -7.78
C LEU A 84 2.21 12.49 -9.25
N GLN A 85 1.91 13.38 -10.20
CA GLN A 85 2.01 13.08 -11.64
C GLN A 85 3.46 12.96 -12.12
N GLU A 86 4.36 13.76 -11.54
CA GLU A 86 5.79 13.77 -11.88
C GLU A 86 6.60 12.81 -10.99
N ALA A 87 6.00 12.27 -9.94
CA ALA A 87 6.68 11.44 -8.95
C ALA A 87 7.13 10.09 -9.53
N GLU A 88 8.42 9.81 -9.38
CA GLU A 88 8.97 8.47 -9.54
C GLU A 88 8.81 7.66 -8.24
N TRP A 89 8.22 6.47 -8.34
CA TRP A 89 7.95 5.58 -7.22
C TRP A 89 8.87 4.36 -7.25
N THR A 90 9.66 4.18 -6.19
CA THR A 90 10.51 3.00 -6.05
C THR A 90 9.78 1.92 -5.25
N LEU A 91 9.21 0.91 -5.92
CA LEU A 91 8.50 -0.20 -5.28
C LEU A 91 9.08 -1.55 -5.74
N PRO A 92 10.05 -2.17 -5.07
CA PRO A 92 10.64 -3.43 -5.54
C PRO A 92 9.61 -4.52 -5.88
N GLY A 93 9.61 -4.96 -7.14
CA GLY A 93 8.68 -5.96 -7.68
C GLY A 93 7.30 -5.40 -8.07
N HIS A 94 7.11 -4.08 -8.00
CA HIS A 94 5.91 -3.39 -8.45
C HIS A 94 6.23 -2.05 -9.11
N PHE A 95 5.26 -1.47 -9.81
CA PHE A 95 5.29 -0.06 -10.19
C PHE A 95 3.92 0.56 -9.98
N VAL A 96 3.88 1.88 -9.75
CA VAL A 96 2.62 2.62 -9.69
C VAL A 96 2.12 2.82 -11.11
N ALA A 97 0.96 2.25 -11.43
CA ALA A 97 0.32 2.39 -12.73
C ALA A 97 -0.64 3.59 -12.78
N ASP A 98 -1.22 3.94 -11.63
CA ASP A 98 -2.11 5.08 -11.50
C ASP A 98 -2.13 5.58 -10.04
N MET A 99 -2.29 6.89 -9.85
CA MET A 99 -2.51 7.51 -8.55
C MET A 99 -3.37 8.77 -8.70
N VAL A 100 -4.44 8.84 -7.90
CA VAL A 100 -5.42 9.91 -7.97
C VAL A 100 -5.77 10.38 -6.56
N ILE A 101 -5.95 11.70 -6.41
CA ILE A 101 -6.59 12.27 -5.22
C ILE A 101 -8.10 12.20 -5.43
N ASP A 102 -8.77 11.37 -4.62
CA ASP A 102 -10.21 11.11 -4.72
C ASP A 102 -11.04 12.21 -4.04
N ASP A 103 -10.59 12.67 -2.87
CA ASP A 103 -11.30 13.66 -2.06
C ASP A 103 -10.33 14.53 -1.24
N LEU A 104 -10.74 15.76 -0.99
CA LEU A 104 -10.14 16.62 0.02
C LEU A 104 -11.24 17.27 0.84
N ARG A 105 -11.16 17.09 2.16
CA ARG A 105 -12.09 17.69 3.10
C ARG A 105 -11.32 18.35 4.24
N GLY A 106 -11.82 19.49 4.68
CA GLY A 106 -11.26 20.20 5.83
C GLY A 106 -12.38 20.77 6.69
N ASP A 107 -12.20 20.71 8.00
CA ASP A 107 -13.11 21.27 8.99
C ASP A 107 -12.33 21.79 10.22
N ALA A 108 -13.02 21.99 11.34
CA ALA A 108 -12.41 22.47 12.58
C ALA A 108 -11.45 21.45 13.24
N GLU A 109 -11.56 20.16 12.92
CA GLU A 109 -10.78 19.07 13.49
C GLU A 109 -9.51 18.76 12.66
N GLY A 110 -9.50 19.10 11.37
CA GLY A 110 -8.31 18.99 10.54
C GLY A 110 -8.57 19.03 9.04
N GLU A 111 -7.54 18.68 8.28
CA GLU A 111 -7.60 18.52 6.83
C GLU A 111 -7.28 17.08 6.46
N TRP A 112 -8.07 16.49 5.58
CA TRP A 112 -7.90 15.12 5.10
C TRP A 112 -7.79 15.07 3.59
N ILE A 113 -6.92 14.16 3.14
CA ILE A 113 -6.70 13.85 1.74
C ILE A 113 -6.94 12.36 1.57
N GLU A 114 -7.88 12.00 0.69
CA GLU A 114 -8.11 10.60 0.30
C GLU A 114 -7.53 10.37 -1.09
N LEU A 115 -6.75 9.29 -1.23
CA LEU A 115 -6.06 8.94 -2.45
C LEU A 115 -6.29 7.47 -2.79
N SER A 116 -6.43 7.19 -4.08
CA SER A 116 -6.39 5.85 -4.64
C SER A 116 -5.09 5.65 -5.41
N ALA A 117 -4.46 4.49 -5.26
CA ALA A 117 -3.31 4.10 -6.05
C ALA A 117 -3.45 2.68 -6.59
N LEU A 118 -3.02 2.47 -7.82
CA LEU A 118 -2.93 1.16 -8.46
C LEU A 118 -1.46 0.80 -8.64
N THR A 119 -1.04 -0.30 -8.03
CA THR A 119 0.32 -0.85 -8.23
C THR A 119 0.23 -2.16 -8.98
N ILE A 120 1.03 -2.33 -10.03
CA ILE A 120 1.13 -3.57 -10.83
C ILE A 120 2.40 -4.31 -10.43
N ARG A 121 2.37 -5.65 -10.39
CA ARG A 121 3.56 -6.48 -10.18
C ARG A 121 4.46 -6.44 -11.41
N ASP A 122 5.75 -6.30 -11.16
CA ASP A 122 6.81 -6.37 -12.17
C ASP A 122 7.42 -7.78 -12.14
N TRP A 123 7.25 -8.55 -13.21
CA TRP A 123 7.63 -9.96 -13.34
C TRP A 123 8.19 -10.31 -14.71
#